data_AF-A0A3B9G2Z6-F1
#
_entry.id   AF-A0A3B9G2Z6-F1
#
_cell.length_a   1.000
_cell.length_b   1.000
_cell.length_c   1.000
_cell.angle_alpha   90.00
_cell.angle_beta   90.00
_cell.angle_gamma   90.00
#
_symmetry.space_group_name_H-M   'P 1'
#
loop_
_entity.id
_entity.type
_entity.pdbx_description
1 polymer ?
#
loop_
_entity_poly.entity_id
_entity_poly.type
_entity_poly.pdbx_seq_one_letter_code
_entity_poly.pdbx_strand_id
1 'polypeptide(L)'
;MRKYAYLKKPLKYDTDTVVYKIMLYVTEEGVYLYEYSSPDAVLCSSDRFYETLDDLYDDWNELIDERGWIKINDPLPYCQHDAFLPIRIKGRAAGKPEWGNYEILENGNWVEYIPE
;
A
#
# COMPACT_ATOMS: atom_id res chain seq x y z
N MET A 1 6.49 2.71 10.09
CA MET A 1 5.61 3.90 10.01
C MET A 1 4.96 3.95 8.65
N ARG A 2 3.62 4.04 8.59
CA ARG A 2 2.86 4.21 7.35
C ARG A 2 2.10 5.53 7.26
N LYS A 3 2.09 6.11 6.06
CA LYS A 3 1.25 7.24 5.70
C LYS A 3 0.72 7.05 4.29
N TYR A 4 -0.42 7.62 3.97
CA TYR A 4 -0.94 7.68 2.61
C TYR A 4 -1.39 9.08 2.26
N ALA A 5 -1.50 9.36 0.96
CA ALA A 5 -2.00 10.63 0.46
C ALA A 5 -2.74 10.42 -0.86
N TYR A 6 -3.72 11.28 -1.12
CA TYR A 6 -4.37 11.37 -2.42
C TYR A 6 -3.61 12.35 -3.31
N LEU A 7 -3.58 12.10 -4.62
CA LEU A 7 -2.99 13.03 -5.57
C LEU A 7 -3.96 14.17 -5.90
N LYS A 8 -3.43 15.39 -6.12
CA LYS A 8 -4.19 16.57 -6.59
C LYS A 8 -4.98 16.25 -7.86
N LYS A 9 -4.36 15.46 -8.75
CA LYS A 9 -4.92 14.92 -9.98
C LYS A 9 -4.36 13.51 -10.20
N PRO A 10 -5.12 12.60 -10.85
CA PRO A 10 -4.59 11.29 -11.18
C PRO A 10 -3.32 11.41 -12.04
N LEU A 11 -2.27 10.69 -11.67
CA LEU A 11 -1.01 10.68 -12.40
C LEU A 11 -1.03 9.54 -13.42
N LYS A 12 -0.87 9.88 -14.70
CA LYS A 12 -0.92 8.92 -15.80
C LYS A 12 0.50 8.64 -16.30
N TYR A 13 0.95 7.39 -16.22
CA TYR A 13 2.27 6.98 -16.72
C TYR A 13 2.22 6.57 -18.19
N ASP A 14 1.20 5.80 -18.57
CA ASP A 14 0.98 5.31 -19.94
C ASP A 14 -0.54 5.21 -20.23
N THR A 15 -0.95 4.48 -21.26
CA THR A 15 -2.36 4.37 -21.65
C THR A 15 -3.25 3.75 -20.58
N ASP A 16 -2.70 2.82 -19.78
CA ASP A 16 -3.45 1.90 -18.92
C ASP A 16 -3.12 2.08 -17.43
N THR A 17 -2.04 2.79 -17.11
CA THR A 17 -1.59 3.02 -15.75
C THR A 17 -1.93 4.44 -15.29
N VAL A 18 -2.86 4.52 -14.35
CA VAL A 18 -3.26 5.77 -13.67
C VAL A 18 -3.16 5.56 -12.17
N VAL A 19 -2.53 6.49 -11.46
CA VAL A 19 -2.39 6.48 -10.00
C VAL A 19 -3.27 7.57 -9.39
N TYR A 20 -4.02 7.22 -8.36
CA TYR A 20 -4.94 8.13 -7.66
C TYR A 20 -4.51 8.46 -6.24
N LYS A 21 -3.88 7.51 -5.56
CA LYS A 21 -3.33 7.66 -4.21
C LYS A 21 -2.03 6.88 -4.08
N ILE A 22 -1.25 7.25 -3.07
CA ILE A 22 0.03 6.63 -2.74
C ILE A 22 0.11 6.34 -1.25
N MET A 23 0.89 5.33 -0.86
CA MET A 23 1.18 5.01 0.53
C MET A 23 2.68 4.80 0.70
N LEU A 24 3.29 5.50 1.65
CA LEU A 24 4.66 5.21 2.07
C LEU A 24 4.66 4.24 3.26
N TYR A 25 5.69 3.39 3.30
CA TYR A 25 6.04 2.56 4.45
C TYR A 25 7.53 2.66 4.73
N VAL A 26 7.87 3.26 5.86
CA VAL A 26 9.26 3.35 6.35
C VAL A 26 9.61 2.06 7.10
N THR A 27 10.67 1.41 6.64
CA THR A 27 11.29 0.20 7.21
C THR A 27 12.71 0.50 7.68
N GLU A 28 13.41 -0.50 8.20
CA GLU A 28 14.83 -0.39 8.55
C GLU A 28 15.74 -0.31 7.31
N GLU A 29 15.26 -0.81 6.16
CA GLU A 29 16.04 -0.89 4.92
C GLU A 29 15.88 0.35 4.05
N GLY A 30 14.78 1.09 4.20
CA GLY A 30 14.48 2.29 3.43
C GLY A 30 13.00 2.64 3.47
N VAL A 31 12.50 3.23 2.38
CA VAL A 31 11.11 3.64 2.26
C VAL A 31 10.48 3.04 1.02
N TYR A 32 9.45 2.21 1.23
CA TYR A 32 8.59 1.76 0.13
C TYR A 32 7.52 2.82 -0.16
N LEU A 33 7.25 3.04 -1.43
CA LEU A 33 6.10 3.78 -1.91
C LEU A 33 5.22 2.84 -2.73
N TYR A 34 3.96 2.72 -2.35
CA TYR A 34 2.94 1.94 -3.03
C TYR A 34 1.98 2.86 -3.78
N GLU A 35 1.68 2.52 -5.03
CA GLU A 35 0.81 3.28 -5.93
C GLU A 35 -0.50 2.52 -6.17
N TYR A 36 -1.63 3.26 -6.23
CA TYR A 36 -2.96 2.66 -6.29
C TYR A 36 -3.75 3.19 -7.48
N SER A 37 -4.30 2.26 -8.28
CA SER A 37 -5.03 2.55 -9.52
C SER A 37 -6.48 2.96 -9.35
N SER A 38 -6.97 3.02 -8.12
CA SER A 38 -8.29 3.54 -7.76
C SER A 38 -8.22 4.25 -6.40
N PRO A 39 -9.05 5.28 -6.16
CA PRO A 39 -9.21 5.89 -4.82
C PRO A 39 -9.57 4.86 -3.75
N ASP A 40 -10.30 3.80 -4.12
CA ASP A 40 -10.80 2.76 -3.21
C ASP A 40 -9.96 1.48 -3.22
N ALA A 41 -8.92 1.41 -4.06
CA ALA A 41 -8.04 0.24 -4.14
C ALA A 41 -7.45 -0.11 -2.77
N VAL A 42 -7.56 -1.38 -2.40
CA VAL A 42 -7.07 -1.90 -1.12
C VAL A 42 -5.62 -2.35 -1.23
N LEU A 43 -5.25 -2.98 -2.35
CA LEU A 43 -3.91 -3.45 -2.69
C LEU A 43 -3.27 -2.51 -3.71
N CYS A 44 -1.94 -2.43 -3.67
CA CYS A 44 -1.22 -1.58 -4.63
C CYS A 44 -1.16 -2.22 -6.01
N SER A 45 -0.94 -1.40 -7.03
CA SER A 45 -0.71 -1.83 -8.41
C SER A 45 0.78 -1.88 -8.76
N SER A 46 1.58 -1.05 -8.08
CA SER A 46 3.01 -0.94 -8.26
C SER A 46 3.66 -0.41 -6.99
N ASP A 47 4.94 -0.72 -6.84
CA ASP A 47 5.76 -0.22 -5.76
C ASP A 47 7.07 0.40 -6.26
N ARG A 48 7.63 1.28 -5.44
CA ARG A 48 8.95 1.90 -5.59
C ARG A 48 9.70 1.84 -4.28
N PHE A 49 11.02 1.90 -4.38
CA PHE A 49 11.90 1.97 -3.23
C PHE A 49 12.71 3.25 -3.27
N TYR A 50 12.80 3.89 -2.11
CA TYR A 50 13.60 5.08 -1.85
C TYR A 50 14.56 4.79 -0.70
N GLU A 51 15.79 5.31 -0.77
CA GLU A 51 16.75 5.18 0.32
C GLU A 51 16.31 5.99 1.54
N THR A 52 15.76 7.19 1.32
CA THR A 52 15.35 8.09 2.40
C THR A 52 13.92 8.60 2.24
N LEU A 53 13.36 9.08 3.34
CA LEU A 53 12.04 9.72 3.35
C LEU A 53 12.06 11.09 2.66
N ASP A 54 13.21 11.77 2.68
CA ASP A 54 13.38 13.08 2.07
C ASP A 54 13.33 12.98 0.54
N ASP A 55 14.00 11.98 -0.05
CA ASP A 55 13.94 11.72 -1.51
C ASP A 55 12.50 11.46 -1.98
N LEU A 56 11.73 10.71 -1.20
CA LEU A 56 10.31 10.47 -1.47
C LEU A 56 9.49 11.77 -1.37
N TYR A 57 9.75 12.58 -0.36
CA TYR A 57 9.04 13.84 -0.16
C TYR A 57 9.34 14.87 -1.24
N ASP A 58 10.57 14.92 -1.75
CA ASP A 58 10.95 15.77 -2.88
C ASP A 58 10.18 15.42 -4.15
N ASP A 59 9.99 14.12 -4.42
CA ASP A 59 9.23 13.65 -5.59
C ASP A 59 7.71 13.87 -5.48
N TRP A 60 7.13 13.72 -4.28
CA TRP A 60 5.68 13.53 -4.13
C TRP A 60 4.92 14.66 -3.43
N ASN A 61 5.56 15.49 -2.60
CA ASN A 61 4.82 16.48 -1.80
C ASN A 61 4.07 17.52 -2.66
N GLU A 62 4.62 17.89 -3.81
CA GLU A 62 3.96 18.82 -4.72
C GLU A 62 2.80 18.19 -5.50
N LEU A 63 2.67 16.86 -5.47
CA LEU A 63 1.64 16.11 -6.18
C LEU A 63 0.43 15.74 -5.32
N ILE A 64 0.57 15.71 -3.99
CA ILE A 64 -0.51 15.32 -3.07
C ILE A 64 -1.49 16.46 -2.82
N ASP A 65 -2.76 16.12 -2.59
CA ASP A 65 -3.81 17.11 -2.34
C ASP A 65 -3.66 17.82 -0.98
N GLU A 66 -4.54 18.80 -0.74
CA GLU A 66 -4.54 19.65 0.45
C GLU A 66 -4.73 18.90 1.78
N ARG A 67 -5.17 17.63 1.74
CA ARG A 67 -5.29 16.79 2.95
C ARG A 67 -3.90 16.37 3.46
N GLY A 68 -2.90 16.40 2.58
CA GLY A 68 -1.53 16.02 2.90
C GLY A 68 -1.39 14.54 3.25
N TRP A 69 -0.32 14.22 3.97
CA TRP A 69 -0.05 12.85 4.42
C TRP A 69 -0.90 12.46 5.63
N ILE A 70 -1.68 11.40 5.49
CA ILE A 70 -2.54 10.84 6.53
C ILE A 70 -1.86 9.61 7.12
N LYS A 71 -1.65 9.59 8.43
CA LYS A 71 -1.02 8.46 9.14
C LYS A 71 -2.00 7.29 9.24
N ILE A 72 -1.50 6.07 9.01
CA ILE A 72 -2.24 4.82 9.19
C ILE A 72 -1.43 3.84 10.04
N ASN A 73 -2.10 2.79 10.51
CA ASN A 73 -1.45 1.77 11.33
C ASN A 73 -0.47 0.94 10.50
N ASP A 74 0.62 0.51 11.14
CA ASP A 74 1.51 -0.50 10.59
C ASP A 74 0.73 -1.83 10.42
N PRO A 75 1.07 -2.66 9.41
CA PRO A 75 0.36 -3.89 9.13
C PRO A 75 0.48 -4.87 10.30
N LEU A 76 -0.54 -5.71 10.49
CA LEU A 76 -0.44 -6.82 11.45
C LEU A 76 0.65 -7.81 11.01
N PRO A 77 1.17 -8.65 11.93
CA PRO A 77 2.12 -9.70 11.57
C PRO A 77 1.62 -10.53 10.38
N TYR A 78 2.52 -10.78 9.43
CA TYR A 78 2.27 -11.50 8.18
C TYR A 78 1.34 -10.81 7.17
N CYS A 79 0.73 -9.67 7.50
CA CYS A 79 -0.03 -8.88 6.54
C CYS A 79 0.85 -8.27 5.45
N GLN A 80 0.19 -7.97 4.34
CA GLN A 80 0.72 -7.24 3.22
C GLN A 80 1.00 -5.79 3.64
N HIS A 81 2.20 -5.29 3.31
CA HIS A 81 2.62 -3.93 3.68
C HIS A 81 1.92 -2.87 2.84
N ASP A 82 1.53 -3.25 1.62
CA ASP A 82 0.85 -2.47 0.60
C ASP A 82 -0.68 -2.54 0.69
N ALA A 83 -1.23 -3.24 1.68
CA ALA A 83 -2.68 -3.37 1.88
C ALA A 83 -3.21 -2.39 2.92
N PHE A 84 -4.28 -1.66 2.61
CA PHE A 84 -4.98 -0.81 3.60
C PHE A 84 -5.76 -1.61 4.65
N LEU A 85 -6.17 -2.84 4.29
CA LEU A 85 -6.88 -3.77 5.17
C LEU A 85 -5.93 -4.84 5.70
N PRO A 86 -6.28 -5.52 6.81
CA PRO A 86 -5.47 -6.61 7.36
C PRO A 86 -5.57 -7.86 6.47
N ILE A 87 -4.92 -7.79 5.31
CA ILE A 87 -4.87 -8.85 4.30
C ILE A 87 -3.50 -9.52 4.37
N ARG A 88 -3.46 -10.84 4.24
CA ARG A 88 -2.22 -11.61 4.13
C ARG A 88 -2.33 -12.72 3.09
N ILE A 89 -1.20 -13.26 2.68
CA ILE A 89 -1.18 -14.50 1.89
C ILE A 89 -1.58 -15.66 2.79
N LYS A 90 -2.50 -16.48 2.29
CA LYS A 90 -2.96 -17.65 2.99
C LYS A 90 -1.80 -18.60 3.30
N GLY A 91 -1.77 -19.12 4.53
CA GLY A 91 -0.72 -20.04 4.99
C GLY A 91 0.65 -19.40 5.28
N ARG A 92 0.82 -18.07 5.08
CA ARG A 92 2.09 -17.36 5.35
C ARG A 92 2.53 -17.50 6.81
N ALA A 93 1.60 -17.38 7.75
CA ALA A 93 1.89 -17.54 9.19
C ALA A 93 2.38 -18.96 9.56
N ALA A 94 2.03 -19.97 8.75
CA ALA A 94 2.45 -21.36 8.94
C ALA A 94 3.71 -21.73 8.13
N GLY A 95 4.35 -20.76 7.47
CA GLY A 95 5.51 -20.99 6.59
C GLY A 95 5.16 -21.72 5.28
N LYS A 96 3.88 -21.77 4.90
CA LYS A 96 3.38 -22.43 3.68
C LYS A 96 2.53 -21.46 2.86
N PRO A 97 3.13 -20.41 2.26
CA PRO A 97 2.38 -19.40 1.54
C PRO A 97 1.72 -19.98 0.28
N GLU A 98 0.41 -19.76 0.15
CA GLU A 98 -0.37 -20.02 -1.06
C GLU A 98 -0.38 -18.74 -1.91
N TRP A 99 0.72 -18.46 -2.62
CA TRP A 99 0.86 -17.24 -3.43
C TRP A 99 -0.34 -17.03 -4.37
N GLY A 100 -0.83 -15.78 -4.43
CA GLY A 100 -2.04 -15.42 -5.18
C GLY A 100 -3.36 -15.68 -4.45
N ASN A 101 -3.33 -16.36 -3.29
CA ASN A 101 -4.51 -16.59 -2.46
C ASN A 101 -4.39 -15.77 -1.16
N TYR A 102 -5.43 -15.00 -0.87
CA TYR A 102 -5.42 -14.04 0.22
C TYR A 102 -6.48 -14.37 1.27
N GLU A 103 -6.23 -13.89 2.48
CA GLU A 103 -7.18 -13.90 3.58
C GLU A 103 -7.21 -12.54 4.27
N ILE A 104 -8.38 -12.13 4.74
CA ILE A 104 -8.63 -10.89 5.49
C ILE A 104 -9.08 -11.22 6.91
N LEU A 105 -8.68 -10.40 7.88
CA LEU A 105 -9.11 -10.53 9.27
C LEU A 105 -10.49 -9.92 9.48
N GLU A 106 -11.49 -10.75 9.76
CA GLU A 106 -12.86 -10.35 10.08
C GLU A 106 -13.32 -10.99 11.39
N ASN A 107 -13.80 -10.17 12.34
CA ASN A 107 -14.29 -10.64 13.64
C ASN A 107 -13.32 -11.59 14.37
N GLY A 108 -12.01 -11.35 14.24
CA GLY A 108 -10.96 -12.16 14.85
C GLY A 108 -10.61 -13.46 14.10
N ASN A 109 -11.29 -13.74 12.98
CA ASN A 109 -11.03 -14.92 12.15
C ASN A 109 -10.46 -14.52 10.79
N TRP A 110 -9.59 -15.35 10.26
CA TRP A 110 -9.09 -15.17 8.90
C TRP A 110 -10.03 -15.88 7.92
N VAL A 111 -10.54 -15.12 6.96
CA VAL A 111 -11.47 -15.60 5.93
C VAL A 111 -10.91 -15.32 4.55
N GLU A 112 -11.34 -16.08 3.55
CA GLU A 112 -10.88 -15.91 2.17
C GLU A 112 -11.17 -14.49 1.66
N TYR A 113 -10.16 -13.89 1.01
CA TYR A 113 -10.25 -12.59 0.38
C TYR A 113 -10.00 -12.72 -1.11
N ILE A 114 -10.94 -12.23 -1.91
CA ILE A 114 -10.84 -12.15 -3.37
C ILE A 114 -10.63 -10.68 -3.71
N PRO A 115 -9.44 -10.27 -4.17
CA PRO A 115 -9.21 -8.92 -4.67
C PRO A 115 -10.17 -8.61 -5.83
N GLU A 116 -10.77 -7.41 -5.82
CA GLU A 116 -11.59 -6.90 -6.92
C GLU A 116 -10.75 -6.51 -8.14
#